data_AF-A0A5A7ZSG7-F1
#
_entry.id   AF-A0A5A7ZSG7-F1
#
_cell.length_a   1.000
_cell.length_b   1.000
_cell.length_c   1.000
_cell.angle_alpha   90.00
_cell.angle_beta   90.00
_cell.angle_gamma   90.00
#
_symmetry.space_group_name_H-M   'P 1'
#
loop_
_entity.id
_entity.type
_entity.pdbx_description
1 polymer ?
#
loop_
_entity_poly.entity_id
_entity_poly.type
_entity_poly.pdbx_seq_one_letter_code
_entity_poly.pdbx_strand_id
1 'polypeptide(L)'
;MTTITPFAAGSYLTTRNAAQLTTLKNQLNDLSNQVSSGQVSQTYGGLGSGRSTALAAQATLSALGGYAAGITAGQTRTKLAVTSLTQVATLGTSARQSLNNGLQSAATSSIAGRSTALGNLETVLDTLNQSAAGNYLFGGADASTQPVLDADTILNGSTNSDGTLKAGLTKLIKDQVAADLGSGSGWLTTSLSGSAVTVAEKDPTRTSFGFNVGGASSTTTAITATANPGTTSTPGTINLAVNSPPAAGDSVTVTLKMHDGTSTTLTLTAVSGNTATSTSSTGATFAIGSDAQTTANNLNIALQGAITAAAAGTLAVSSTAIAAKNFFSGSASAGIIPQRIDFSGAAPVYVPGTKDNTVLWYQGEDTRSAPPALQPTSALSTQSVQISSTASVGTGARANDGAIQNVLAGLATMAYGLPTTSDGNTIATYQAVIDRAGNLLSSTDTTSPSVQDTVTQLSLASARLSSAGTTNTATQNTVQNTLDGIEQASPEEVIAKLLDVQNRLQASYQITSTLSKLSLVNYIS
;
A
#
# COMPACT_ATOMS: atom_id res chain seq x y z
N MET A 1 -34.76 -74.10 -34.25
CA MET A 1 -35.98 -74.57 -33.55
C MET A 1 -36.14 -73.73 -32.30
N THR A 2 -37.01 -72.72 -32.34
CA THR A 2 -37.58 -72.04 -31.17
C THR A 2 -39.07 -72.30 -31.27
N THR A 3 -39.58 -73.11 -30.34
CA THR A 3 -40.99 -73.48 -30.21
C THR A 3 -41.83 -72.23 -29.97
N ILE A 4 -42.69 -71.90 -30.93
CA ILE A 4 -43.75 -70.89 -30.78
C ILE A 4 -44.81 -71.51 -29.87
N THR A 5 -44.97 -70.96 -28.67
CA THR A 5 -46.03 -71.35 -27.72
C THR A 5 -47.40 -70.97 -28.30
N PRO A 6 -48.44 -71.80 -28.12
CA PRO A 6 -49.76 -71.54 -28.68
C PRO A 6 -50.42 -70.36 -27.98
N PHE A 7 -50.88 -69.37 -28.76
CA PHE A 7 -51.69 -68.25 -28.27
C PHE A 7 -53.07 -68.76 -27.86
N ALA A 8 -53.23 -69.13 -26.58
CA ALA A 8 -54.53 -69.50 -26.01
C ALA A 8 -55.48 -68.29 -25.99
N ALA A 9 -56.73 -68.49 -26.45
CA ALA A 9 -57.80 -67.50 -26.37
C ALA A 9 -58.06 -67.13 -24.90
N GLY A 10 -57.61 -65.94 -24.47
CA GLY A 10 -57.62 -65.49 -23.07
C GLY A 10 -56.27 -64.96 -22.58
N SER A 11 -55.16 -65.34 -23.22
CA SER A 11 -53.80 -64.90 -22.87
C SER A 11 -53.62 -63.38 -22.92
N TYR A 12 -54.19 -62.70 -23.92
CA TYR A 12 -54.12 -61.24 -24.03
C TYR A 12 -54.72 -60.50 -22.81
N LEU A 13 -55.89 -60.92 -22.33
CA LEU A 13 -56.55 -60.30 -21.17
C LEU A 13 -55.78 -60.57 -19.88
N THR A 14 -55.28 -61.80 -19.70
CA THR A 14 -54.46 -62.17 -18.54
C THR A 14 -53.11 -61.46 -18.54
N THR A 15 -52.43 -61.37 -19.68
CA THR A 15 -51.17 -60.62 -19.83
C THR A 15 -51.38 -59.13 -19.62
N ARG A 16 -52.51 -58.57 -20.11
CA ARG A 16 -52.85 -57.16 -19.89
C ARG A 16 -53.17 -56.85 -18.43
N ASN A 17 -53.94 -57.70 -17.75
CA ASN A 17 -54.22 -57.56 -16.32
C ASN A 17 -52.96 -57.72 -15.47
N ALA A 18 -52.09 -58.68 -15.81
CA ALA A 18 -50.79 -58.87 -15.15
C ALA A 18 -49.88 -57.64 -15.35
N ALA A 19 -49.83 -57.07 -16.55
CA ALA A 19 -49.09 -55.83 -16.83
C ALA A 19 -49.66 -54.64 -16.04
N GLN A 20 -50.98 -54.51 -15.93
CA GLN A 20 -51.63 -53.46 -15.13
C GLN A 20 -51.38 -53.62 -13.63
N LEU A 21 -51.41 -54.84 -13.10
CA LEU A 21 -51.12 -55.11 -11.69
C LEU A 21 -49.65 -54.84 -11.35
N THR A 22 -48.73 -55.20 -12.24
CA THR A 22 -47.30 -54.87 -12.10
C THR A 22 -47.09 -53.35 -12.15
N THR A 23 -47.81 -52.64 -13.02
CA THR A 23 -47.77 -51.17 -13.09
C THR A 23 -48.28 -50.53 -11.80
N LEU A 24 -49.41 -50.99 -11.26
CA LEU A 24 -49.96 -50.50 -9.99
C LEU A 24 -49.05 -50.82 -8.79
N LYS A 25 -48.40 -51.99 -8.79
CA LYS A 25 -47.40 -52.34 -7.77
C LYS A 25 -46.17 -51.43 -7.83
N ASN A 26 -45.68 -51.13 -9.03
CA ASN A 26 -44.58 -50.20 -9.20
C ASN A 26 -44.97 -48.79 -8.73
N GLN A 27 -46.17 -48.31 -9.08
CA GLN A 27 -46.69 -47.03 -8.59
C GLN A 27 -46.85 -46.99 -7.06
N LEU A 28 -47.32 -48.08 -6.45
CA LEU A 28 -47.42 -48.20 -5.00
C LEU A 28 -46.04 -48.15 -4.33
N ASN A 29 -45.04 -48.84 -4.89
CA ASN A 29 -43.67 -48.82 -4.40
C ASN A 29 -43.06 -47.42 -4.53
N ASP A 30 -43.26 -46.75 -5.66
CA ASP A 30 -42.77 -45.39 -5.90
C ASP A 30 -43.40 -44.39 -4.91
N LEU A 31 -44.72 -44.42 -4.73
CA LEU A 31 -45.42 -43.58 -3.76
C LEU A 31 -44.98 -43.91 -2.31
N SER A 32 -44.79 -45.18 -1.98
CA SER A 32 -44.28 -45.58 -0.66
C SER A 32 -42.86 -45.07 -0.43
N ASN A 33 -42.00 -45.09 -1.46
CA ASN A 33 -40.67 -44.51 -1.41
C ASN A 33 -40.71 -42.99 -1.29
N GLN A 34 -41.65 -42.31 -1.96
CA GLN A 34 -41.86 -40.86 -1.82
C GLN A 34 -42.30 -40.50 -0.40
N VAL A 35 -43.23 -41.25 0.21
CA VAL A 35 -43.62 -41.08 1.62
C VAL A 35 -42.43 -41.30 2.56
N SER A 36 -41.62 -42.32 2.31
CA SER A 36 -40.48 -42.65 3.17
C SER A 36 -39.32 -41.68 3.04
N SER A 37 -39.07 -41.13 1.85
CA SER A 37 -37.93 -40.25 1.57
C SER A 37 -38.27 -38.77 1.64
N GLY A 38 -39.55 -38.41 1.59
CA GLY A 38 -40.00 -37.03 1.46
C GLY A 38 -39.68 -36.39 0.11
N GLN A 39 -39.11 -37.15 -0.84
CA GLN A 39 -38.69 -36.65 -2.15
C GLN A 39 -39.53 -37.25 -3.29
N VAL A 40 -39.78 -36.49 -4.35
CA VAL A 40 -40.51 -36.92 -5.56
C VAL A 40 -39.79 -38.06 -6.27
N SER A 41 -38.45 -38.06 -6.28
CA SER A 41 -37.65 -39.19 -6.76
C SER A 41 -36.26 -39.19 -6.16
N GLN A 42 -35.73 -40.40 -5.91
CA GLN A 42 -34.33 -40.66 -5.51
C GLN A 42 -33.33 -40.49 -6.68
N THR A 43 -33.84 -40.31 -7.91
CA THR A 43 -32.99 -40.12 -9.09
C THR A 43 -33.49 -38.94 -9.90
N TYR A 44 -32.58 -38.18 -10.53
CA TYR A 44 -32.94 -37.13 -11.48
C TYR A 44 -33.86 -37.65 -12.59
N GLY A 45 -33.72 -38.94 -12.93
CA GLY A 45 -34.59 -39.71 -13.81
C GLY A 45 -36.09 -39.57 -13.49
N GLY A 46 -36.47 -39.63 -12.22
CA GLY A 46 -37.86 -39.63 -11.80
C GLY A 46 -38.47 -38.26 -11.50
N LEU A 47 -37.72 -37.15 -11.64
CA LEU A 47 -38.24 -35.78 -11.46
C LEU A 47 -39.10 -35.27 -12.63
N GLY A 48 -39.27 -36.08 -13.69
CA GLY A 48 -40.12 -35.74 -14.83
C GLY A 48 -39.72 -34.42 -15.52
N SER A 49 -40.69 -33.53 -15.73
CA SER A 49 -40.49 -32.20 -16.34
C SER A 49 -39.65 -31.24 -15.49
N GLY A 50 -39.52 -31.48 -14.19
CA GLY A 50 -38.72 -30.65 -13.28
C GLY A 50 -37.21 -30.90 -13.34
N ARG A 51 -36.77 -31.99 -14.00
CA ARG A 51 -35.36 -32.43 -14.01
C ARG A 51 -34.38 -31.35 -14.48
N SER A 52 -34.66 -30.70 -15.61
CA SER A 52 -33.77 -29.69 -16.18
C SER A 52 -33.63 -28.47 -15.26
N THR A 53 -34.74 -28.07 -14.63
CA THR A 53 -34.78 -26.95 -13.68
C THR A 53 -34.03 -27.30 -12.40
N ALA A 54 -34.20 -28.51 -11.85
CA ALA A 54 -33.47 -28.98 -10.67
C ALA A 54 -31.95 -29.02 -10.92
N LEU A 55 -31.51 -29.55 -12.07
CA LEU A 55 -30.09 -29.58 -12.41
C LEU A 55 -29.49 -28.18 -12.58
N ALA A 56 -30.22 -27.27 -13.25
CA ALA A 56 -29.81 -25.87 -13.40
C ALA A 56 -29.77 -25.13 -12.05
N ALA A 57 -30.73 -25.39 -11.16
CA ALA A 57 -30.77 -24.85 -9.80
C ALA A 57 -29.57 -25.34 -8.99
N GLN A 58 -29.25 -26.64 -9.04
CA GLN A 58 -28.07 -27.22 -8.37
C GLN A 58 -26.76 -26.59 -8.87
N ALA A 59 -26.61 -26.43 -10.19
CA ALA A 59 -25.45 -25.77 -10.78
C ALA A 59 -25.35 -24.30 -10.33
N THR A 60 -26.49 -23.60 -10.25
CA THR A 60 -26.56 -22.23 -9.76
C THR A 60 -26.19 -22.14 -8.28
N LEU A 61 -26.70 -23.04 -7.43
CA LEU A 61 -26.33 -23.11 -6.01
C LEU A 61 -24.85 -23.38 -5.81
N SER A 62 -24.25 -24.27 -6.62
CA SER A 62 -22.81 -24.53 -6.58
C SER A 62 -21.99 -23.28 -6.95
N ALA A 63 -22.39 -22.56 -8.00
CA ALA A 63 -21.75 -21.30 -8.39
C ALA A 63 -21.89 -20.23 -7.29
N LEU A 64 -23.09 -20.04 -6.75
CA LEU A 64 -23.35 -19.11 -5.64
C LEU A 64 -22.56 -19.50 -4.38
N GLY A 65 -22.36 -20.79 -4.12
CA GLY A 65 -21.50 -21.30 -3.05
C GLY A 65 -20.04 -20.90 -3.25
N GLY A 66 -19.54 -21.01 -4.48
CA GLY A 66 -18.21 -20.51 -4.87
C GLY A 66 -18.06 -19.01 -4.65
N TYR A 67 -19.04 -18.21 -5.08
CA TYR A 67 -19.04 -16.75 -4.84
C TYR A 67 -19.08 -16.42 -3.34
N ALA A 68 -19.89 -17.13 -2.54
CA ALA A 68 -19.96 -16.93 -1.09
C ALA A 68 -18.61 -17.15 -0.40
N ALA A 69 -17.90 -18.23 -0.79
CA ALA A 69 -16.56 -18.52 -0.26
C ALA A 69 -15.56 -17.41 -0.65
N GLY A 70 -15.58 -16.97 -1.91
CA GLY A 70 -14.76 -15.86 -2.39
C GLY A 70 -15.05 -14.54 -1.67
N ILE A 71 -16.33 -14.19 -1.49
CA ILE A 71 -16.77 -13.00 -0.77
C ILE A 71 -16.26 -13.01 0.67
N THR A 72 -16.40 -14.14 1.37
CA THR A 72 -15.96 -14.29 2.77
C THR A 72 -14.44 -14.13 2.91
N ALA A 73 -13.68 -14.76 2.01
CA ALA A 73 -12.22 -14.61 1.96
C ALA A 73 -11.82 -13.16 1.66
N GLY A 74 -12.49 -12.53 0.68
CA GLY A 74 -12.30 -11.13 0.30
C GLY A 74 -12.55 -10.15 1.44
N GLN A 75 -13.64 -10.35 2.20
CA GLN A 75 -13.97 -9.53 3.36
C GLN A 75 -12.91 -9.64 4.45
N THR A 76 -12.48 -10.86 4.77
CA THR A 76 -11.43 -11.12 5.77
C THR A 76 -10.14 -10.40 5.39
N ARG A 77 -9.71 -10.57 4.13
CA ARG A 77 -8.50 -9.94 3.58
C ARG A 77 -8.59 -8.42 3.60
N THR A 78 -9.69 -7.86 3.11
CA THR A 78 -9.90 -6.41 3.02
C THR A 78 -9.97 -5.78 4.41
N LYS A 79 -10.65 -6.41 5.37
CA LYS A 79 -10.71 -5.94 6.76
C LYS A 79 -9.33 -5.94 7.42
N LEU A 80 -8.53 -6.99 7.20
CA LEU A 80 -7.17 -7.04 7.74
C LEU A 80 -6.28 -5.97 7.10
N ALA A 81 -6.36 -5.78 5.78
CA ALA A 81 -5.64 -4.71 5.09
C ALA A 81 -6.04 -3.31 5.59
N VAL A 82 -7.33 -3.06 5.81
CA VAL A 82 -7.83 -1.81 6.43
C VAL A 82 -7.24 -1.60 7.82
N THR A 83 -7.25 -2.63 8.67
CA THR A 83 -6.67 -2.55 10.02
C THR A 83 -5.17 -2.22 9.96
N SER A 84 -4.42 -2.94 9.12
CA SER A 84 -2.98 -2.70 8.92
C SER A 84 -2.68 -1.28 8.44
N LEU A 85 -3.39 -0.78 7.42
CA LEU A 85 -3.17 0.57 6.91
C LEU A 85 -3.63 1.65 7.91
N THR A 86 -4.67 1.39 8.69
CA THR A 86 -5.08 2.27 9.79
C THR A 86 -3.98 2.37 10.85
N GLN A 87 -3.29 1.27 11.15
CA GLN A 87 -2.13 1.28 12.04
C GLN A 87 -0.98 2.12 11.44
N VAL A 88 -0.68 1.95 10.16
CA VAL A 88 0.35 2.78 9.46
C VAL A 88 0.00 4.27 9.54
N ALA A 89 -1.25 4.64 9.26
CA ALA A 89 -1.72 6.02 9.35
C ALA A 89 -1.60 6.56 10.78
N THR A 90 -1.97 5.76 11.78
CA THR A 90 -1.90 6.12 13.20
C THR A 90 -0.45 6.37 13.64
N LEU A 91 0.49 5.51 13.24
CA LEU A 91 1.91 5.66 13.58
C LEU A 91 2.51 6.93 12.93
N GLY A 92 2.21 7.19 11.66
CA GLY A 92 2.69 8.40 10.99
C GLY A 92 2.08 9.69 11.55
N THR A 93 0.77 9.71 11.83
CA THR A 93 0.10 10.86 12.45
C THR A 93 0.63 11.11 13.87
N SER A 94 0.85 10.05 14.66
CA SER A 94 1.43 10.17 16.01
C SER A 94 2.87 10.68 15.97
N ALA A 95 3.68 10.22 15.02
CA ALA A 95 5.05 10.72 14.82
C ALA A 95 5.05 12.22 14.46
N ARG A 96 4.18 12.64 13.54
CA ARG A 96 4.01 14.06 13.16
C ARG A 96 3.56 14.93 14.34
N GLN A 97 2.59 14.47 15.14
CA GLN A 97 2.17 15.18 16.36
C GLN A 97 3.30 15.29 17.39
N SER A 98 4.05 14.20 17.59
CA SER A 98 5.18 14.18 18.52
C SER A 98 6.28 15.16 18.10
N LEU A 99 6.56 15.27 16.79
CA LEU A 99 7.47 16.26 16.23
C LEU A 99 7.00 17.69 16.55
N ASN A 100 5.75 18.02 16.22
CA ASN A 100 5.22 19.37 16.45
C ASN A 100 5.26 19.79 17.93
N ASN A 101 4.98 18.85 18.84
CA ASN A 101 4.97 19.11 20.28
C ASN A 101 6.38 19.16 20.89
N GLY A 102 7.36 18.51 20.27
CA GLY A 102 8.72 18.36 20.81
C GLY A 102 9.64 19.57 20.61
N LEU A 103 9.25 20.56 19.79
CA LEU A 103 10.11 21.70 19.44
C LEU A 103 10.57 22.52 20.66
N GLN A 104 9.69 22.72 21.64
CA GLN A 104 9.99 23.48 22.86
C GLN A 104 11.10 22.83 23.71
N SER A 105 11.29 21.52 23.57
CA SER A 105 12.31 20.72 24.26
C SER A 105 13.18 19.96 23.26
N ALA A 106 13.53 20.61 22.14
CA ALA A 106 14.12 19.97 20.97
C ALA A 106 15.30 19.04 21.29
N ALA A 107 16.21 19.42 22.19
CA ALA A 107 17.35 18.58 22.56
C ALA A 107 16.92 17.22 23.15
N THR A 108 16.07 17.25 24.18
CA THR A 108 15.56 16.02 24.83
C THR A 108 14.64 15.24 23.89
N SER A 109 13.76 15.94 23.17
CA SER A 109 12.81 15.33 22.23
C SER A 109 13.48 14.70 21.02
N SER A 110 14.69 15.13 20.65
CA SER A 110 15.46 14.54 19.55
C SER A 110 15.88 13.11 19.86
N ILE A 111 16.40 12.84 21.06
CA ILE A 111 16.88 11.51 21.45
C ILE A 111 15.72 10.50 21.44
N ALA A 112 14.63 10.83 22.15
CA ALA A 112 13.45 9.98 22.20
C ALA A 112 12.78 9.86 20.82
N GLY A 113 12.68 10.97 20.08
CA GLY A 113 12.08 11.01 18.75
C GLY A 113 12.78 10.09 17.75
N ARG A 114 14.12 10.04 17.76
CA ARG A 114 14.88 9.14 16.88
C ARG A 114 14.57 7.67 17.13
N SER A 115 14.60 7.26 18.40
CA SER A 115 14.31 5.89 18.81
C SER A 115 12.87 5.48 18.47
N THR A 116 11.90 6.35 18.80
CA THR A 116 10.48 6.12 18.48
C THR A 116 10.25 6.05 16.97
N ALA A 117 10.87 6.92 16.18
CA ALA A 117 10.72 6.90 14.73
C ALA A 117 11.29 5.63 14.10
N LEU A 118 12.42 5.13 14.61
CA LEU A 118 13.01 3.87 14.18
C LEU A 118 12.09 2.68 14.50
N GLY A 119 11.61 2.58 15.75
CA GLY A 119 10.66 1.53 16.13
C GLY A 119 9.34 1.58 15.36
N ASN A 120 8.83 2.78 15.08
CA ASN A 120 7.66 2.97 14.23
C ASN A 120 7.93 2.52 12.78
N LEU A 121 9.11 2.84 12.24
CA LEU A 121 9.51 2.43 10.90
C LEU A 121 9.55 0.89 10.79
N GLU A 122 10.19 0.22 11.75
CA GLU A 122 10.23 -1.24 11.83
C GLU A 122 8.83 -1.85 11.94
N THR A 123 7.97 -1.27 12.79
CA THR A 123 6.58 -1.72 12.97
C THR A 123 5.76 -1.57 11.68
N VAL A 124 5.94 -0.47 10.94
CA VAL A 124 5.27 -0.28 9.65
C VAL A 124 5.76 -1.32 8.64
N LEU A 125 7.07 -1.57 8.54
CA LEU A 125 7.62 -2.57 7.63
C LEU A 125 7.08 -3.98 7.93
N ASP A 126 6.98 -4.36 9.20
CA ASP A 126 6.38 -5.63 9.62
C ASP A 126 4.87 -5.69 9.32
N THR A 127 4.14 -4.59 9.57
CA THR A 127 2.71 -4.49 9.26
C THR A 127 2.41 -4.68 7.76
N LEU A 128 3.35 -4.28 6.89
CA LEU A 128 3.26 -4.47 5.44
C LEU A 128 3.54 -5.92 4.99
N ASN A 129 4.04 -6.77 5.88
CA ASN A 129 4.21 -8.21 5.68
C ASN A 129 3.05 -9.05 6.26
N GLN A 130 1.96 -8.42 6.69
CA GLN A 130 0.80 -9.15 7.18
C GLN A 130 0.19 -10.06 6.10
N SER A 131 -0.29 -11.23 6.53
CA SER A 131 -0.87 -12.25 5.66
C SER A 131 -2.24 -12.72 6.16
N ALA A 132 -3.05 -13.22 5.23
CA ALA A 132 -4.31 -13.89 5.52
C ALA A 132 -4.32 -15.26 4.83
N ALA A 133 -4.51 -16.33 5.61
CA ALA A 133 -4.50 -17.71 5.12
C ALA A 133 -3.24 -18.07 4.30
N GLY A 134 -2.06 -17.61 4.76
CA GLY A 134 -0.77 -17.85 4.10
C GLY A 134 -0.47 -16.94 2.90
N ASN A 135 -1.37 -16.04 2.52
CA ASN A 135 -1.19 -15.12 1.41
C ASN A 135 -0.98 -13.67 1.90
N TYR A 136 0.13 -13.05 1.53
CA TYR A 136 0.48 -11.67 1.89
C TYR A 136 -0.51 -10.67 1.33
N LEU A 137 -0.83 -9.64 2.11
CA LEU A 137 -1.86 -8.65 1.78
C LEU A 137 -1.36 -7.56 0.80
N PHE A 138 -0.10 -7.17 0.94
CA PHE A 138 0.47 -5.98 0.30
C PHE A 138 1.47 -6.29 -0.83
N GLY A 139 1.45 -7.52 -1.34
CA GLY A 139 2.26 -7.95 -2.48
C GLY A 139 1.65 -7.70 -3.86
N GLY A 140 0.49 -7.03 -3.93
CA GLY A 140 -0.22 -6.84 -5.20
C GLY A 140 -0.76 -8.15 -5.74
N ALA A 141 -0.47 -8.47 -7.00
CA ALA A 141 -0.86 -9.75 -7.60
C ALA A 141 -0.01 -10.94 -7.11
N ASP A 142 1.22 -10.69 -6.61
CA ASP A 142 2.03 -11.73 -5.96
C ASP A 142 1.69 -11.79 -4.47
N ALA A 143 0.85 -12.74 -4.11
CA ALA A 143 0.46 -12.96 -2.71
C ALA A 143 1.31 -14.03 -2.01
N SER A 144 2.23 -14.68 -2.72
CA SER A 144 3.00 -15.84 -2.23
C SER A 144 4.40 -15.47 -1.73
N THR A 145 4.96 -14.39 -2.26
CA THR A 145 6.25 -13.86 -1.83
C THR A 145 6.06 -12.82 -0.74
N GLN A 146 6.94 -12.82 0.28
CA GLN A 146 6.97 -11.77 1.29
C GLN A 146 7.18 -10.42 0.60
N PRO A 147 6.24 -9.46 0.74
CA PRO A 147 6.23 -8.24 -0.08
C PRO A 147 7.31 -7.23 0.33
N VAL A 148 7.74 -7.25 1.59
CA VAL A 148 8.74 -6.32 2.13
C VAL A 148 9.84 -7.13 2.80
N LEU A 149 11.10 -6.80 2.52
CA LEU A 149 12.24 -7.43 3.22
C LEU A 149 12.19 -7.18 4.74
N ASP A 150 12.94 -7.95 5.52
CA ASP A 150 13.04 -7.69 6.95
C ASP A 150 13.70 -6.33 7.24
N ALA A 151 13.34 -5.75 8.39
CA ALA A 151 13.74 -4.39 8.72
C ALA A 151 15.27 -4.24 8.84
N ASP A 152 15.99 -5.25 9.36
CA ASP A 152 17.44 -5.17 9.49
C ASP A 152 18.13 -5.13 8.12
N THR A 153 17.73 -6.01 7.19
CA THR A 153 18.20 -5.98 5.80
C THR A 153 17.89 -4.64 5.13
N ILE A 154 16.69 -4.08 5.35
CA ILE A 154 16.29 -2.78 4.79
C ILE A 154 17.16 -1.65 5.32
N LEU A 155 17.39 -1.61 6.64
CA LEU A 155 18.06 -0.51 7.32
C LEU A 155 19.57 -0.57 7.16
N ASN A 156 20.15 -1.75 7.39
CA ASN A 156 21.59 -1.96 7.51
C ASN A 156 22.20 -2.56 6.25
N GLY A 157 21.38 -3.16 5.39
CA GLY A 157 21.86 -3.88 4.22
C GLY A 157 22.09 -5.36 4.51
N SER A 158 22.70 -6.04 3.55
CA SER A 158 23.09 -7.44 3.70
C SER A 158 24.43 -7.71 3.01
N THR A 159 25.03 -8.86 3.28
CA THR A 159 26.24 -9.31 2.60
C THR A 159 25.88 -10.42 1.63
N ASN A 160 26.29 -10.28 0.38
CA ASN A 160 26.13 -11.30 -0.66
C ASN A 160 27.02 -12.51 -0.38
N SER A 161 26.72 -13.63 -1.03
CA SER A 161 27.52 -14.85 -0.94
C SER A 161 28.97 -14.68 -1.42
N ASP A 162 29.25 -13.67 -2.25
CA ASP A 162 30.59 -13.31 -2.72
C ASP A 162 31.34 -12.34 -1.77
N GLY A 163 30.75 -12.00 -0.62
CA GLY A 163 31.31 -11.07 0.36
C GLY A 163 31.08 -9.60 0.05
N THR A 164 30.41 -9.25 -1.05
CA THR A 164 30.09 -7.85 -1.37
C THR A 164 28.88 -7.35 -0.58
N LEU A 165 28.85 -6.06 -0.24
CA LEU A 165 27.77 -5.47 0.56
C LEU A 165 26.63 -4.94 -0.33
N LYS A 166 25.41 -5.31 0.01
CA LYS A 166 24.18 -4.64 -0.42
C LYS A 166 23.87 -3.50 0.55
N ALA A 167 23.97 -2.28 0.06
CA ALA A 167 23.72 -1.10 0.89
C ALA A 167 22.22 -0.95 1.21
N GLY A 168 21.91 -0.89 2.50
CA GLY A 168 20.58 -0.52 3.01
C GLY A 168 20.42 0.99 3.17
N LEU A 169 19.26 1.39 3.71
CA LEU A 169 18.84 2.78 3.89
C LEU A 169 19.89 3.64 4.63
N THR A 170 20.47 3.11 5.72
CA THR A 170 21.45 3.85 6.53
C THR A 170 22.67 4.29 5.72
N LYS A 171 23.16 3.42 4.83
CA LYS A 171 24.32 3.73 3.97
C LYS A 171 23.95 4.77 2.91
N LEU A 172 22.78 4.64 2.28
CA LEU A 172 22.32 5.58 1.26
C LEU A 172 22.08 6.98 1.83
N ILE A 173 21.53 7.09 3.04
CA ILE A 173 21.39 8.37 3.76
C ILE A 173 22.77 8.98 4.03
N LYS A 174 23.71 8.20 4.58
CA LYS A 174 25.08 8.68 4.86
C LYS A 174 25.79 9.15 3.60
N ASP A 175 25.66 8.42 2.50
CA ASP A 175 26.25 8.78 1.22
C ASP A 175 25.65 10.09 0.70
N GLN A 176 24.32 10.24 0.71
CA GLN A 176 23.67 11.47 0.24
C GLN A 176 24.07 12.68 1.09
N VAL A 177 24.04 12.55 2.43
CA VAL A 177 24.46 13.63 3.34
C VAL A 177 25.92 14.00 3.11
N ALA A 178 26.84 13.03 3.00
CA ALA A 178 28.24 13.31 2.73
C ALA A 178 28.46 13.99 1.36
N ALA A 179 27.73 13.53 0.35
CA ALA A 179 27.79 14.10 -0.99
C ALA A 179 27.26 15.53 -1.03
N ASP A 180 26.19 15.86 -0.31
CA ASP A 180 25.66 17.23 -0.23
C ASP A 180 26.54 18.17 0.60
N LEU A 181 27.08 17.69 1.72
CA LEU A 181 27.95 18.50 2.58
C LEU A 181 29.27 18.88 1.91
N GLY A 182 29.86 17.96 1.12
CA GLY A 182 31.18 18.15 0.54
C GLY A 182 32.24 18.40 1.62
N SER A 183 32.94 19.53 1.55
CA SER A 183 33.90 19.96 2.58
C SER A 183 33.26 20.59 3.83
N GLY A 184 31.93 20.52 3.97
CA GLY A 184 31.17 21.03 5.12
C GLY A 184 30.35 22.29 4.85
N SER A 185 30.54 22.97 3.71
CA SER A 185 29.83 24.21 3.36
C SER A 185 28.78 24.02 2.24
N GLY A 186 28.36 22.78 1.98
CA GLY A 186 27.32 22.50 0.98
C GLY A 186 27.75 22.88 -0.44
N TRP A 187 29.02 22.67 -0.79
CA TRP A 187 29.63 23.08 -2.07
C TRP A 187 29.62 24.58 -2.38
N LEU A 188 29.48 25.42 -1.35
CA LEU A 188 29.71 26.85 -1.46
C LEU A 188 31.14 27.21 -1.03
N THR A 189 31.74 28.17 -1.72
CA THR A 189 33.01 28.79 -1.31
C THR A 189 32.78 30.23 -0.92
N THR A 190 33.35 30.67 0.19
CA THR A 190 33.39 32.08 0.58
C THR A 190 34.79 32.64 0.34
N SER A 191 34.88 33.85 -0.18
CA SER A 191 36.14 34.56 -0.43
C SER A 191 36.00 36.03 -0.05
N LEU A 192 37.11 36.63 0.37
CA LEU A 192 37.20 38.04 0.75
C LEU A 192 38.19 38.74 -0.17
N SER A 193 37.78 39.86 -0.77
CA SER A 193 38.63 40.73 -1.57
C SER A 193 38.37 42.19 -1.19
N GLY A 194 39.32 42.83 -0.52
CA GLY A 194 39.13 44.17 0.04
C GLY A 194 37.97 44.17 1.05
N SER A 195 36.95 45.00 0.80
CA SER A 195 35.73 45.07 1.62
C SER A 195 34.55 44.27 1.04
N ALA A 196 34.78 43.41 0.04
CA ALA A 196 33.75 42.58 -0.57
C ALA A 196 33.90 41.10 -0.20
N VAL A 197 32.79 40.49 0.26
CA VAL A 197 32.66 39.06 0.53
C VAL A 197 31.88 38.43 -0.62
N THR A 198 32.46 37.43 -1.27
CA THR A 198 31.81 36.69 -2.35
C THR A 198 31.56 35.25 -1.93
N VAL A 199 30.30 34.81 -2.04
CA VAL A 199 29.91 33.40 -1.99
C VAL A 199 29.73 32.91 -3.43
N ALA A 200 30.33 31.79 -3.78
CA ALA A 200 30.17 31.19 -5.10
C ALA A 200 29.82 29.71 -4.99
N GLU A 201 28.97 29.23 -5.89
CA GLU A 201 28.72 27.80 -6.08
C GLU A 201 29.94 27.11 -6.70
N LYS A 202 30.18 25.85 -6.34
CA LYS A 202 31.23 25.02 -6.94
C LYS A 202 30.69 24.14 -8.08
N ASP A 203 31.43 24.08 -9.18
CA ASP A 203 31.20 23.21 -10.34
C ASP A 203 31.99 21.89 -10.15
N PRO A 204 31.47 20.69 -10.54
CA PRO A 204 30.16 20.41 -11.16
C PRO A 204 29.04 20.04 -10.20
N THR A 205 29.26 20.14 -8.90
CA THR A 205 28.32 19.60 -7.89
C THR A 205 26.99 20.35 -7.82
N ARG A 206 26.95 21.63 -8.22
CA ARG A 206 25.77 22.50 -8.12
C ARG A 206 24.48 21.95 -8.73
N THR A 207 24.54 21.03 -9.70
CA THR A 207 23.34 20.49 -10.36
C THR A 207 22.69 19.34 -9.60
N SER A 208 23.38 18.79 -8.61
CA SER A 208 22.99 17.51 -8.00
C SER A 208 23.20 17.47 -6.49
N PHE A 209 24.12 18.28 -5.96
CA PHE A 209 24.51 18.25 -4.56
C PHE A 209 24.69 19.66 -3.99
N GLY A 210 24.47 19.79 -2.67
CA GLY A 210 24.76 21.00 -1.91
C GLY A 210 23.70 22.09 -2.04
N PHE A 211 24.13 23.33 -1.81
CA PHE A 211 23.31 24.52 -1.95
C PHE A 211 23.45 25.16 -3.33
N ASN A 212 22.37 25.80 -3.77
CA ASN A 212 22.40 26.80 -4.82
C ASN A 212 22.17 28.20 -4.25
N VAL A 213 22.72 29.22 -4.89
CA VAL A 213 22.48 30.62 -4.57
C VAL A 213 21.02 30.96 -4.92
N GLY A 214 20.27 31.44 -3.93
CA GLY A 214 18.88 31.87 -4.11
C GLY A 214 18.73 33.38 -4.23
N GLY A 215 19.27 34.13 -3.27
CA GLY A 215 19.10 35.58 -3.19
C GLY A 215 19.93 36.23 -2.10
N ALA A 216 20.00 37.57 -2.11
CA ALA A 216 20.63 38.34 -1.05
C ALA A 216 19.97 39.72 -0.91
N SER A 217 19.91 40.25 0.32
CA SER A 217 19.37 41.57 0.61
C SER A 217 20.07 42.21 1.81
N SER A 218 19.98 43.54 1.94
CA SER A 218 20.49 44.28 3.11
C SER A 218 19.45 45.29 3.60
N THR A 219 19.42 45.51 4.90
CA THR A 219 18.58 46.55 5.53
C THR A 219 19.22 47.93 5.51
N THR A 220 20.47 48.05 5.04
CA THR A 220 21.28 49.26 5.10
C THR A 220 22.00 49.50 3.78
N THR A 221 22.38 50.76 3.52
CA THR A 221 23.25 51.11 2.38
C THR A 221 24.73 50.94 2.72
N ALA A 222 25.06 50.75 4.00
CA ALA A 222 26.43 50.48 4.45
C ALA A 222 26.97 49.14 3.92
N ILE A 223 26.08 48.19 3.59
CA ILE A 223 26.42 46.92 2.95
C ILE A 223 25.55 46.72 1.72
N THR A 224 26.15 46.69 0.54
CA THR A 224 25.45 46.32 -0.68
C THR A 224 25.41 44.80 -0.83
N ALA A 225 24.22 44.23 -0.86
CA ALA A 225 24.00 42.80 -1.09
C ALA A 225 23.44 42.58 -2.50
N THR A 226 24.13 41.76 -3.29
CA THR A 226 23.70 41.39 -4.65
C THR A 226 23.81 39.89 -4.81
N ALA A 227 22.84 39.28 -5.51
CA ALA A 227 22.85 37.87 -5.83
C ALA A 227 22.57 37.66 -7.32
N ASN A 228 23.36 36.79 -7.93
CA ASN A 228 23.15 36.28 -9.27
C ASN A 228 22.96 34.76 -9.16
N PRO A 229 21.72 34.26 -9.10
CA PRO A 229 21.45 32.83 -9.03
C PRO A 229 22.11 32.06 -10.18
N GLY A 230 22.62 30.87 -9.88
CA GLY A 230 23.28 30.02 -10.86
C GLY A 230 22.30 29.49 -11.91
N THR A 231 22.86 29.13 -13.06
CA THR A 231 22.17 28.34 -14.09
C THR A 231 22.80 26.96 -14.19
N THR A 232 22.23 26.08 -15.01
CA THR A 232 22.81 24.75 -15.28
C THR A 232 24.21 24.82 -15.88
N SER A 233 24.63 25.94 -16.49
CA SER A 233 25.95 26.12 -17.10
C SER A 233 26.84 27.16 -16.41
N THR A 234 26.29 28.00 -15.53
CA THR A 234 27.03 29.10 -14.87
C THR A 234 26.83 29.05 -13.37
N PRO A 235 27.90 29.04 -12.55
CA PRO A 235 27.78 29.08 -11.10
C PRO A 235 27.10 30.36 -10.60
N GLY A 236 26.25 30.21 -9.59
CA GLY A 236 25.65 31.34 -8.88
C GLY A 236 26.64 32.03 -7.94
N THR A 237 26.46 33.34 -7.75
CA THR A 237 27.29 34.15 -6.87
C THR A 237 26.47 35.11 -6.01
N ILE A 238 26.87 35.29 -4.75
CA ILE A 238 26.41 36.37 -3.89
C ILE A 238 27.61 37.28 -3.61
N ASN A 239 27.43 38.58 -3.75
CA ASN A 239 28.43 39.58 -3.40
C ASN A 239 27.88 40.54 -2.35
N LEU A 240 28.58 40.62 -1.21
CA LEU A 240 28.30 41.50 -0.09
C LEU A 240 29.44 42.51 0.02
N ALA A 241 29.21 43.74 -0.42
CA ALA A 241 30.22 44.80 -0.39
C ALA A 241 29.96 45.73 0.81
N VAL A 242 30.90 45.78 1.76
CA VAL A 242 30.86 46.73 2.86
C VAL A 242 31.40 48.07 2.35
N ASN A 243 30.51 49.05 2.22
CA ASN A 243 30.81 50.40 1.73
C ASN A 243 31.32 51.29 2.88
N SER A 244 30.78 51.10 4.07
CA SER A 244 31.16 51.77 5.32
C SER A 244 30.81 50.88 6.52
N PRO A 245 31.41 51.10 7.71
CA PRO A 245 30.96 50.41 8.92
C PRO A 245 29.44 50.59 9.13
N PRO A 246 28.66 49.50 9.31
CA PRO A 246 27.21 49.57 9.50
C PRO A 246 26.85 49.98 10.93
N ALA A 247 25.58 50.30 11.17
CA ALA A 247 25.07 50.51 12.52
C ALA A 247 24.80 49.17 13.22
N ALA A 248 24.88 49.14 14.56
CA ALA A 248 24.49 47.95 15.31
C ALA A 248 23.00 47.63 15.07
N GLY A 249 22.70 46.38 14.73
CA GLY A 249 21.36 45.93 14.33
C GLY A 249 21.12 45.88 12.81
N ASP A 250 21.94 46.58 12.01
CA ASP A 250 21.89 46.43 10.55
C ASP A 250 22.14 44.97 10.16
N SER A 251 21.39 44.48 9.18
CA SER A 251 21.43 43.08 8.81
C SER A 251 21.54 42.86 7.30
N VAL A 252 22.15 41.75 6.95
CA VAL A 252 22.25 41.21 5.59
C VAL A 252 21.65 39.83 5.60
N THR A 253 20.83 39.53 4.60
CA THR A 253 20.19 38.24 4.46
C THR A 253 20.71 37.54 3.21
N VAL A 254 21.06 36.27 3.36
CA VAL A 254 21.48 35.36 2.28
C VAL A 254 20.49 34.22 2.20
N THR A 255 19.92 33.98 1.02
CA THR A 255 19.01 32.86 0.76
C THR A 255 19.72 31.81 -0.08
N LEU A 256 19.71 30.57 0.39
CA LEU A 256 20.26 29.40 -0.27
C LEU A 256 19.13 28.44 -0.62
N LYS A 257 19.12 27.94 -1.85
CA LYS A 257 18.19 26.91 -2.34
C LYS A 257 18.78 25.53 -2.13
N MET A 258 17.90 24.55 -1.90
CA MET A 258 18.25 23.14 -1.82
C MET A 258 17.59 22.37 -2.95
N HIS A 259 18.11 21.17 -3.25
CA HIS A 259 17.63 20.33 -4.35
C HIS A 259 16.25 19.71 -4.12
N ASP A 260 15.71 19.80 -2.90
CA ASP A 260 14.30 19.47 -2.62
C ASP A 260 13.30 20.57 -3.04
N GLY A 261 13.79 21.68 -3.61
CA GLY A 261 13.00 22.84 -4.01
C GLY A 261 12.73 23.83 -2.88
N THR A 262 13.17 23.54 -1.65
CA THR A 262 13.05 24.45 -0.51
C THR A 262 14.23 25.42 -0.43
N SER A 263 14.16 26.37 0.49
CA SER A 263 15.24 27.34 0.72
C SER A 263 15.49 27.51 2.22
N THR A 264 16.74 27.84 2.55
CA THR A 264 17.14 28.31 3.87
C THR A 264 17.61 29.75 3.78
N THR A 265 17.37 30.51 4.84
CA THR A 265 17.70 31.93 4.91
C THR A 265 18.63 32.17 6.09
N LEU A 266 19.77 32.80 5.82
CA LEU A 266 20.81 33.15 6.78
C LEU A 266 20.77 34.66 7.01
N THR A 267 20.46 35.08 8.23
CA THR A 267 20.46 36.50 8.60
C THR A 267 21.72 36.82 9.39
N LEU A 268 22.53 37.74 8.87
CA LEU A 268 23.76 38.21 9.49
C LEU A 268 23.54 39.59 10.07
N THR A 269 23.67 39.74 11.39
CA THR A 269 23.40 41.01 12.09
C THR A 269 24.68 41.63 12.64
N ALA A 270 24.88 42.91 12.34
CA ALA A 270 26.01 43.69 12.84
C ALA A 270 25.85 43.95 14.34
N VAL A 271 26.88 43.64 15.11
CA VAL A 271 26.95 43.87 16.55
C VAL A 271 28.17 44.73 16.91
N SER A 272 28.16 45.34 18.10
CA SER A 272 29.29 46.14 18.57
C SER A 272 30.61 45.35 18.52
N GLY A 273 31.72 46.05 18.29
CA GLY A 273 33.04 45.44 18.03
C GLY A 273 33.57 44.50 19.13
N ASN A 274 33.04 44.58 20.34
CA ASN A 274 33.41 43.73 21.48
C ASN A 274 32.51 42.50 21.66
N THR A 275 31.47 42.34 20.83
CA THR A 275 30.53 41.23 20.89
C THR A 275 31.10 40.03 20.13
N ALA A 276 31.18 38.86 20.77
CA ALA A 276 31.64 37.64 20.11
C ALA A 276 30.70 37.26 18.94
N THR A 277 31.30 36.76 17.86
CA THR A 277 30.56 36.18 16.73
C THR A 277 29.82 34.93 17.20
N SER A 278 28.52 34.89 16.95
CA SER A 278 27.67 33.71 17.15
C SER A 278 27.19 33.21 15.80
N THR A 279 27.16 31.90 15.60
CA THR A 279 26.77 31.28 14.33
C THR A 279 25.72 30.20 14.57
N SER A 280 24.69 30.18 13.73
CA SER A 280 23.67 29.14 13.70
C SER A 280 23.29 28.79 12.26
N SER A 281 22.48 27.75 12.08
CA SER A 281 21.89 27.39 10.78
C SER A 281 20.86 28.40 10.25
N THR A 282 20.51 29.44 11.02
CA THR A 282 19.61 30.53 10.62
C THR A 282 20.33 31.86 10.42
N GLY A 283 21.63 31.95 10.69
CA GLY A 283 22.35 33.20 10.60
C GLY A 283 23.57 33.31 11.50
N ALA A 284 24.04 34.55 11.67
CA ALA A 284 25.15 34.84 12.56
C ALA A 284 25.14 36.30 13.05
N THR A 285 25.89 36.60 14.10
CA THR A 285 26.26 37.96 14.45
C THR A 285 27.70 38.24 14.01
N PHE A 286 27.99 39.42 13.49
CA PHE A 286 29.35 39.81 13.12
C PHE A 286 29.74 41.15 13.75
N ALA A 287 30.96 41.24 14.25
CA ALA A 287 31.45 42.44 14.92
C ALA A 287 31.76 43.56 13.93
N ILE A 288 31.31 44.78 14.24
CA ILE A 288 31.65 45.99 13.48
C ILE A 288 33.13 46.32 13.74
N GLY A 289 33.92 46.36 12.68
CA GLY A 289 35.35 46.67 12.72
C GLY A 289 35.64 48.17 12.71
N SER A 290 36.93 48.53 12.84
CA SER A 290 37.40 49.92 12.75
C SER A 290 37.21 50.55 11.36
N ASP A 291 37.12 49.72 10.33
CA ASP A 291 36.93 50.11 8.94
C ASP A 291 36.09 49.08 8.16
N ALA A 292 35.79 49.38 6.90
CA ALA A 292 34.99 48.54 6.03
C ALA A 292 35.65 47.18 5.75
N GLN A 293 36.98 47.11 5.65
CA GLN A 293 37.70 45.88 5.36
C GLN A 293 37.70 44.92 6.56
N THR A 294 37.94 45.44 7.76
CA THR A 294 37.89 44.70 9.03
C THR A 294 36.47 44.19 9.27
N THR A 295 35.46 45.02 9.01
CA THR A 295 34.05 44.62 9.08
C THR A 295 33.72 43.52 8.07
N ALA A 296 34.20 43.64 6.82
CA ALA A 296 33.99 42.62 5.79
C ALA A 296 34.67 41.28 6.14
N ASN A 297 35.84 41.31 6.78
CA ASN A 297 36.49 40.09 7.27
C ASN A 297 35.66 39.41 8.37
N ASN A 298 35.16 40.18 9.33
CA ASN A 298 34.27 39.65 10.39
C ASN A 298 32.98 39.08 9.80
N LEU A 299 32.38 39.77 8.81
CA LEU A 299 31.22 39.29 8.06
C LEU A 299 31.52 37.99 7.31
N ASN A 300 32.69 37.88 6.66
CA ASN A 300 33.10 36.65 5.95
C ASN A 300 33.21 35.45 6.88
N ILE A 301 33.83 35.63 8.06
CA ILE A 301 33.95 34.57 9.07
C ILE A 301 32.56 34.14 9.56
N ALA A 302 31.70 35.11 9.91
CA ALA A 302 30.35 34.84 10.36
C ALA A 302 29.50 34.13 9.30
N LEU A 303 29.62 34.55 8.03
CA LEU A 303 28.93 33.93 6.89
C LEU A 303 29.41 32.51 6.63
N GLN A 304 30.72 32.27 6.65
CA GLN A 304 31.26 30.92 6.50
C GLN A 304 30.77 29.99 7.62
N GLY A 305 30.74 30.47 8.86
CA GLY A 305 30.20 29.73 10.00
C GLY A 305 28.70 29.44 9.85
N ALA A 306 27.89 30.42 9.46
CA ALA A 306 26.46 30.25 9.22
C ALA A 306 26.16 29.26 8.08
N ILE A 307 26.89 29.34 6.97
CA ILE A 307 26.76 28.39 5.85
C ILE A 307 27.11 26.98 6.30
N THR A 308 28.19 26.81 7.06
CA THR A 308 28.62 25.50 7.57
C THR A 308 27.59 24.92 8.55
N ALA A 309 27.04 25.75 9.43
CA ALA A 309 25.97 25.35 10.35
C ALA A 309 24.67 24.98 9.60
N ALA A 310 24.29 25.74 8.58
CA ALA A 310 23.13 25.45 7.75
C ALA A 310 23.31 24.18 6.91
N ALA A 311 24.53 23.92 6.44
CA ALA A 311 24.89 22.69 5.76
C ALA A 311 24.72 21.47 6.69
N ALA A 312 25.33 21.51 7.88
CA ALA A 312 25.26 20.44 8.85
C ALA A 312 23.85 20.19 9.44
N GLY A 313 23.00 21.22 9.46
CA GLY A 313 21.63 21.13 9.94
C GLY A 313 20.62 20.96 8.80
N THR A 314 20.14 22.07 8.25
CA THR A 314 19.01 22.11 7.31
C THR A 314 19.27 21.32 6.03
N LEU A 315 20.46 21.43 5.43
CA LEU A 315 20.80 20.68 4.22
C LEU A 315 20.90 19.18 4.52
N ALA A 316 21.60 18.77 5.58
CA ALA A 316 21.71 17.37 5.96
C ALA A 316 20.33 16.71 6.19
N VAL A 317 19.36 17.44 6.77
CA VAL A 317 17.97 16.97 6.91
C VAL A 317 17.29 16.81 5.55
N SER A 318 17.47 17.78 4.64
CA SER A 318 16.96 17.69 3.27
C SER A 318 17.53 16.48 2.52
N SER A 319 18.85 16.30 2.57
CA SER A 319 19.57 15.14 2.02
C SER A 319 19.06 13.82 2.58
N THR A 320 18.79 13.76 3.88
CA THR A 320 18.22 12.57 4.53
C THR A 320 16.84 12.23 3.96
N ALA A 321 15.97 13.23 3.80
CA ALA A 321 14.63 13.05 3.23
C ALA A 321 14.68 12.60 1.76
N ILE A 322 15.56 13.21 0.96
CA ILE A 322 15.79 12.83 -0.44
C ILE A 322 16.25 11.37 -0.53
N ALA A 323 17.27 10.99 0.26
CA ALA A 323 17.79 9.62 0.26
C ALA A 323 16.73 8.60 0.68
N ALA A 324 15.95 8.90 1.72
CA ALA A 324 14.88 8.02 2.19
C ALA A 324 13.79 7.85 1.13
N LYS A 325 13.35 8.94 0.49
CA LYS A 325 12.36 8.90 -0.59
C LYS A 325 12.87 8.10 -1.79
N ASN A 326 14.12 8.34 -2.21
CA ASN A 326 14.73 7.60 -3.32
C ASN A 326 14.86 6.10 -2.99
N PHE A 327 15.23 5.76 -1.75
CA PHE A 327 15.31 4.37 -1.30
C PHE A 327 13.95 3.66 -1.35
N PHE A 328 12.91 4.25 -0.76
CA PHE A 328 11.57 3.65 -0.74
C PHE A 328 10.83 3.70 -2.08
N SER A 329 11.34 4.43 -3.08
CA SER A 329 10.85 4.32 -4.46
C SER A 329 11.29 3.02 -5.17
N GLY A 330 12.26 2.29 -4.58
CA GLY A 330 12.82 1.08 -5.14
C GLY A 330 11.83 -0.10 -5.19
N SER A 331 11.93 -0.92 -6.22
CA SER A 331 11.03 -2.06 -6.47
C SER A 331 11.76 -3.16 -7.23
N ALA A 332 11.80 -4.37 -6.68
CA ALA A 332 12.46 -5.52 -7.31
C ALA A 332 11.72 -5.95 -8.59
N SER A 333 10.39 -6.00 -8.56
CA SER A 333 9.56 -6.43 -9.69
C SER A 333 9.65 -5.47 -10.88
N ALA A 334 9.62 -4.15 -10.62
CA ALA A 334 9.72 -3.13 -11.67
C ALA A 334 11.17 -2.86 -12.13
N GLY A 335 12.18 -3.45 -11.47
CA GLY A 335 13.59 -3.16 -11.74
C GLY A 335 13.98 -1.71 -11.43
N ILE A 336 13.27 -1.05 -10.51
CA ILE A 336 13.55 0.33 -10.11
C ILE A 336 14.52 0.28 -8.96
N ILE A 337 15.75 0.68 -9.25
CA ILE A 337 16.86 0.58 -8.31
C ILE A 337 17.25 2.00 -7.90
N PRO A 338 17.27 2.31 -6.59
CA PRO A 338 17.71 3.60 -6.11
C PRO A 338 19.12 3.94 -6.62
N GLN A 339 19.32 5.22 -6.97
CA GLN A 339 20.63 5.70 -7.36
C GLN A 339 21.63 5.63 -6.20
N ARG A 340 22.89 5.47 -6.56
CA ARG A 340 24.03 5.47 -5.64
C ARG A 340 24.92 6.65 -5.95
N ILE A 341 25.87 6.90 -5.06
CA ILE A 341 26.82 8.00 -5.23
C ILE A 341 28.21 7.41 -5.30
N ASP A 342 28.93 7.77 -6.36
CA ASP A 342 30.35 7.49 -6.49
C ASP A 342 31.16 8.68 -5.95
N PHE A 343 32.16 8.37 -5.14
CA PHE A 343 33.09 9.33 -4.52
C PHE A 343 34.51 9.19 -5.06
N SER A 344 34.75 8.37 -6.09
CA SER A 344 36.09 8.10 -6.63
C SER A 344 36.74 9.33 -7.29
N GLY A 345 35.94 10.30 -7.74
CA GLY A 345 36.38 11.54 -8.39
C GLY A 345 36.54 12.74 -7.45
N ALA A 346 36.90 13.89 -8.02
CA ALA A 346 37.04 15.15 -7.28
C ALA A 346 35.70 15.74 -6.78
N ALA A 347 34.59 15.30 -7.38
CA ALA A 347 33.22 15.65 -7.02
C ALA A 347 32.36 14.38 -7.04
N PRO A 348 31.41 14.22 -6.11
CA PRO A 348 30.50 13.09 -6.12
C PRO A 348 29.59 13.13 -7.36
N VAL A 349 29.22 11.95 -7.85
CA VAL A 349 28.29 11.81 -8.98
C VAL A 349 27.26 10.72 -8.70
N TYR A 350 26.03 10.94 -9.16
CA TYR A 350 25.02 9.89 -9.14
C TYR A 350 25.38 8.80 -10.16
N VAL A 351 25.36 7.56 -9.70
CA VAL A 351 25.53 6.36 -10.52
C VAL A 351 24.33 5.44 -10.35
N PRO A 352 23.93 4.69 -11.38
CA PRO A 352 22.87 3.69 -11.23
C PRO A 352 23.24 2.65 -10.17
N GLY A 353 22.31 2.35 -9.26
CA GLY A 353 22.44 1.18 -8.41
C GLY A 353 22.23 -0.12 -9.20
N THR A 354 22.66 -1.24 -8.62
CA THR A 354 22.37 -2.58 -9.14
C THR A 354 21.65 -3.39 -8.07
N LYS A 355 20.93 -4.45 -8.48
CA LYS A 355 20.28 -5.40 -7.55
C LYS A 355 21.28 -6.11 -6.63
N ASP A 356 22.56 -6.12 -7.00
CA ASP A 356 23.62 -6.80 -6.27
C ASP A 356 24.30 -5.88 -5.25
N ASN A 357 24.20 -4.55 -5.42
CA ASN A 357 24.85 -3.59 -4.51
C ASN A 357 23.89 -2.71 -3.70
N THR A 358 22.59 -2.73 -4.01
CA THR A 358 21.58 -1.89 -3.37
C THR A 358 20.38 -2.75 -2.94
N VAL A 359 19.95 -2.58 -1.69
CA VAL A 359 18.75 -3.26 -1.19
C VAL A 359 17.51 -2.69 -1.87
N LEU A 360 16.64 -3.58 -2.34
CA LEU A 360 15.30 -3.24 -2.83
C LEU A 360 14.32 -3.66 -1.75
N TRP A 361 13.68 -2.71 -1.08
CA TRP A 361 12.84 -3.01 0.07
C TRP A 361 11.58 -3.78 -0.32
N TYR A 362 10.96 -3.42 -1.46
CA TYR A 362 9.73 -4.02 -1.96
C TYR A 362 10.00 -5.14 -2.97
N GLN A 363 9.44 -6.31 -2.69
CA GLN A 363 9.54 -7.55 -3.46
C GLN A 363 8.25 -7.91 -4.19
N GLY A 364 7.13 -7.29 -3.83
CA GLY A 364 5.83 -7.57 -4.45
C GLY A 364 5.70 -7.06 -5.89
N GLU A 365 4.52 -7.28 -6.46
CA GLU A 365 4.20 -6.87 -7.82
C GLU A 365 4.20 -5.34 -7.98
N ASP A 366 4.84 -4.82 -9.03
CA ASP A 366 4.85 -3.40 -9.37
C ASP A 366 4.70 -3.22 -10.89
N THR A 367 3.54 -3.60 -11.41
CA THR A 367 3.17 -3.37 -12.80
C THR A 367 2.95 -1.90 -13.03
N ARG A 368 3.53 -1.42 -14.13
CA ARG A 368 3.46 -0.03 -14.55
C ARG A 368 2.92 0.09 -15.96
N SER A 369 2.32 1.23 -16.26
CA SER A 369 1.88 1.56 -17.61
C SER A 369 3.06 1.48 -18.58
N ALA A 370 2.76 1.23 -19.87
CA ALA A 370 3.78 1.29 -20.90
C ALA A 370 4.50 2.66 -20.94
N PRO A 371 5.74 2.73 -21.47
CA PRO A 371 6.44 3.99 -21.70
C PRO A 371 5.61 4.99 -22.52
N PRO A 372 5.79 6.32 -22.34
CA PRO A 372 6.82 6.96 -21.51
C PRO A 372 6.41 7.19 -20.06
N ALA A 373 5.14 6.97 -19.69
CA ALA A 373 4.60 7.42 -18.41
C ALA A 373 5.05 6.57 -17.22
N LEU A 374 5.26 5.26 -17.41
CA LEU A 374 5.70 4.29 -16.38
C LEU A 374 4.99 4.48 -15.02
N GLN A 375 3.68 4.78 -15.05
CA GLN A 375 2.88 5.02 -13.85
C GLN A 375 2.45 3.69 -13.21
N PRO A 376 2.50 3.56 -11.88
CA PRO A 376 1.94 2.39 -11.19
C PRO A 376 0.47 2.17 -11.58
N THR A 377 0.10 0.92 -11.87
CA THR A 377 -1.30 0.53 -12.10
C THR A 377 -2.13 0.71 -10.82
N SER A 378 -3.45 0.57 -10.86
CA SER A 378 -4.24 0.66 -9.61
C SER A 378 -3.96 -0.54 -8.70
N ALA A 379 -3.50 -0.29 -7.47
CA ALA A 379 -3.26 -1.36 -6.49
C ALA A 379 -4.53 -2.18 -6.18
N LEU A 380 -5.71 -1.53 -6.14
CA LEU A 380 -7.00 -2.22 -5.96
C LEU A 380 -7.29 -3.26 -7.03
N SER A 381 -6.83 -3.03 -8.26
CA SER A 381 -7.10 -3.90 -9.40
C SER A 381 -6.18 -5.12 -9.47
N THR A 382 -5.15 -5.18 -8.63
CA THR A 382 -4.16 -6.28 -8.63
C THR A 382 -4.75 -7.61 -8.14
N GLN A 383 -5.84 -7.55 -7.39
CA GLN A 383 -6.61 -8.72 -6.96
C GLN A 383 -8.10 -8.39 -7.00
N SER A 384 -8.91 -9.38 -7.36
CA SER A 384 -10.36 -9.22 -7.46
C SER A 384 -11.09 -10.45 -6.94
N VAL A 385 -12.25 -10.22 -6.33
CA VAL A 385 -13.18 -11.25 -5.89
C VAL A 385 -14.38 -11.27 -6.82
N GLN A 386 -14.65 -12.41 -7.44
CA GLN A 386 -15.87 -12.62 -8.22
C GLN A 386 -17.07 -12.70 -7.29
N ILE A 387 -18.06 -11.84 -7.51
CA ILE A 387 -19.27 -11.74 -6.68
C ILE A 387 -20.53 -12.22 -7.42
N SER A 388 -20.45 -12.37 -8.73
CA SER A 388 -21.48 -12.95 -9.59
C SER A 388 -20.85 -13.46 -10.89
N SER A 389 -21.66 -13.97 -11.82
CA SER A 389 -21.20 -14.38 -13.15
C SER A 389 -20.69 -13.24 -14.03
N THR A 390 -20.97 -11.98 -13.67
CA THR A 390 -20.67 -10.80 -14.50
C THR A 390 -19.99 -9.68 -13.73
N ALA A 391 -19.79 -9.83 -12.42
CA ALA A 391 -19.27 -8.77 -11.57
C ALA A 391 -18.19 -9.26 -10.61
N SER A 392 -17.18 -8.42 -10.41
CA SER A 392 -16.10 -8.59 -9.46
C SER A 392 -15.80 -7.31 -8.70
N VAL A 393 -15.24 -7.44 -7.50
CA VAL A 393 -14.79 -6.32 -6.67
C VAL A 393 -13.28 -6.38 -6.52
N GLY A 394 -12.59 -5.28 -6.82
CA GLY A 394 -11.15 -5.15 -6.59
C GLY A 394 -10.83 -5.01 -5.11
N THR A 395 -9.90 -5.83 -4.62
CA THR A 395 -9.50 -5.91 -3.19
C THR A 395 -7.99 -5.95 -3.03
N GLY A 396 -7.23 -5.60 -4.07
CA GLY A 396 -5.77 -5.60 -4.04
C GLY A 396 -5.19 -4.44 -3.22
N ALA A 397 -3.97 -4.62 -2.74
CA ALA A 397 -3.19 -3.59 -2.07
C ALA A 397 -1.70 -3.83 -2.32
N ARG A 398 -0.91 -2.75 -2.30
CA ARG A 398 0.55 -2.82 -2.43
C ARG A 398 1.24 -1.98 -1.37
N ALA A 399 2.35 -2.49 -0.84
CA ALA A 399 3.16 -1.77 0.13
C ALA A 399 3.85 -0.56 -0.52
N ASN A 400 4.23 -0.67 -1.79
CA ASN A 400 4.89 0.39 -2.54
C ASN A 400 3.94 1.51 -3.03
N ASP A 401 2.74 1.64 -2.45
CA ASP A 401 1.89 2.81 -2.72
C ASP A 401 2.63 4.10 -2.31
N GLY A 402 2.51 5.16 -3.13
CA GLY A 402 3.24 6.41 -2.91
C GLY A 402 2.98 7.04 -1.55
N ALA A 403 1.76 6.90 -1.00
CA ALA A 403 1.47 7.41 0.34
C ALA A 403 2.21 6.62 1.42
N ILE A 404 2.28 5.29 1.30
CA ILE A 404 3.01 4.43 2.24
C ILE A 404 4.52 4.69 2.15
N GLN A 405 5.06 4.84 0.93
CA GLN A 405 6.46 5.21 0.70
C GLN A 405 6.82 6.54 1.39
N ASN A 406 5.93 7.53 1.32
CA ASN A 406 6.12 8.81 1.98
C ASN A 406 6.08 8.67 3.52
N VAL A 407 5.20 7.85 4.07
CA VAL A 407 5.19 7.57 5.52
C VAL A 407 6.51 6.93 5.97
N LEU A 408 6.98 5.90 5.25
CA LEU A 408 8.27 5.25 5.51
C LEU A 408 9.44 6.24 5.43
N ALA A 409 9.47 7.07 4.37
CA ALA A 409 10.49 8.10 4.19
C ALA A 409 10.43 9.19 5.27
N GLY A 410 9.23 9.57 5.74
CA GLY A 410 9.03 10.53 6.81
C GLY A 410 9.54 10.01 8.16
N LEU A 411 9.23 8.76 8.51
CA LEU A 411 9.76 8.11 9.71
C LEU A 411 11.28 7.96 9.64
N ALA A 412 11.83 7.58 8.50
CA ALA A 412 13.28 7.55 8.29
C ALA A 412 13.92 8.94 8.43
N THR A 413 13.31 9.98 7.86
CA THR A 413 13.79 11.37 7.98
C THR A 413 13.83 11.81 9.45
N MET A 414 12.82 11.43 10.23
CA MET A 414 12.81 11.68 11.68
C MET A 414 13.90 10.88 12.41
N ALA A 415 14.05 9.58 12.11
CA ALA A 415 15.02 8.70 12.76
C ALA A 415 16.48 9.13 12.54
N TYR A 416 16.80 9.61 11.34
CA TYR A 416 18.18 9.94 10.95
C TYR A 416 18.48 11.45 10.94
N GLY A 417 17.48 12.30 10.72
CA GLY A 417 17.64 13.75 10.57
C GLY A 417 17.51 14.57 11.87
N LEU A 418 16.91 14.02 12.93
CA LEU A 418 16.82 14.72 14.21
C LEU A 418 18.21 14.99 14.81
N PRO A 419 18.43 16.14 15.49
CA PRO A 419 19.72 16.48 16.10
C PRO A 419 20.30 15.37 16.99
N THR A 420 21.62 15.15 16.89
CA THR A 420 22.35 14.24 17.80
C THR A 420 23.12 14.96 18.90
N THR A 421 23.30 16.27 18.75
CA THR A 421 24.02 17.14 19.69
C THR A 421 23.08 18.23 20.19
N SER A 422 23.35 18.73 21.39
CA SER A 422 22.65 19.88 21.95
C SER A 422 23.55 21.11 21.84
N ASP A 423 23.43 21.82 20.72
CA ASP A 423 24.15 23.05 20.40
C ASP A 423 23.21 24.16 19.87
N GLY A 424 23.77 25.29 19.45
CA GLY A 424 23.02 26.43 18.93
C GLY A 424 22.18 26.15 17.67
N ASN A 425 22.40 25.01 16.99
CA ASN A 425 21.66 24.61 15.79
C ASN A 425 20.48 23.69 16.09
N THR A 426 20.39 23.15 17.31
CA THR A 426 19.41 22.12 17.69
C THR A 426 17.98 22.46 17.27
N ILE A 427 17.51 23.67 17.62
CA ILE A 427 16.12 24.10 17.34
C ILE A 427 15.88 24.21 15.84
N ALA A 428 16.80 24.80 15.09
CA ALA A 428 16.64 25.01 13.66
C ALA A 428 16.74 23.70 12.86
N THR A 429 17.65 22.78 13.25
CA THR A 429 17.70 21.43 12.68
C THR A 429 16.43 20.64 13.02
N TYR A 430 15.92 20.75 14.25
CA TYR A 430 14.64 20.13 14.64
C TYR A 430 13.48 20.68 13.81
N GLN A 431 13.40 22.00 13.62
CA GLN A 431 12.40 22.63 12.75
C GLN A 431 12.53 22.15 11.30
N ALA A 432 13.75 21.99 10.79
CA ALA A 432 13.95 21.41 9.47
C ALA A 432 13.35 20.00 9.38
N VAL A 433 13.49 19.17 10.42
CA VAL A 433 12.84 17.84 10.46
C VAL A 433 11.33 17.95 10.51
N ILE A 434 10.76 18.86 11.32
CA ILE A 434 9.31 19.11 11.33
C ILE A 434 8.81 19.39 9.92
N ASP A 435 9.48 20.28 9.19
CA ASP A 435 9.05 20.65 7.85
C ASP A 435 9.17 19.46 6.88
N ARG A 436 10.32 18.77 6.84
CA ARG A 436 10.58 17.73 5.82
C ARG A 436 9.89 16.41 6.15
N ALA A 437 10.10 15.89 7.36
CA ALA A 437 9.43 14.68 7.81
C ALA A 437 7.92 14.91 7.97
N GLY A 438 7.49 16.05 8.50
CA GLY A 438 6.06 16.38 8.64
C GLY A 438 5.34 16.47 7.29
N ASN A 439 5.97 17.06 6.27
CA ASN A 439 5.42 17.06 4.90
C ASN A 439 5.30 15.64 4.33
N LEU A 440 6.28 14.75 4.55
CA LEU A 440 6.18 13.35 4.10
C LEU A 440 5.09 12.59 4.88
N LEU A 441 5.05 12.73 6.20
CA LEU A 441 4.06 12.10 7.08
C LEU A 441 2.64 12.66 6.86
N SER A 442 2.49 13.82 6.22
CA SER A 442 1.18 14.36 5.85
C SER A 442 0.39 13.48 4.87
N SER A 443 1.07 12.52 4.23
CA SER A 443 0.48 11.45 3.41
C SER A 443 -0.29 10.39 4.20
N THR A 444 -0.30 10.42 5.53
CA THR A 444 -1.20 9.57 6.31
C THR A 444 -2.67 9.96 6.11
N ASP A 445 -2.98 11.27 6.13
CA ASP A 445 -4.35 11.78 6.26
C ASP A 445 -4.66 13.12 5.56
N THR A 446 -3.66 13.97 5.29
CA THR A 446 -3.87 15.37 4.87
C THR A 446 -3.59 15.66 3.40
N THR A 447 -2.84 14.81 2.70
CA THR A 447 -2.53 14.99 1.26
C THR A 447 -3.19 13.91 0.42
N SER A 448 -3.66 14.23 -0.78
CA SER A 448 -4.17 13.22 -1.71
C SER A 448 -3.13 12.89 -2.80
N PRO A 449 -2.81 11.61 -3.05
CA PRO A 449 -3.32 10.42 -2.36
C PRO A 449 -2.71 10.21 -0.95
N SER A 450 -3.53 9.75 -0.01
CA SER A 450 -3.13 9.38 1.36
C SER A 450 -3.30 7.88 1.65
N VAL A 451 -2.71 7.42 2.75
CA VAL A 451 -2.99 6.09 3.32
C VAL A 451 -4.48 5.98 3.67
N GLN A 452 -5.09 7.04 4.21
CA GLN A 452 -6.52 7.08 4.53
C GLN A 452 -7.42 6.98 3.27
N ASP A 453 -6.99 7.51 2.12
CA ASP A 453 -7.71 7.32 0.85
C ASP A 453 -7.73 5.84 0.45
N THR A 454 -6.61 5.13 0.63
CA THR A 454 -6.52 3.69 0.37
C THR A 454 -7.39 2.90 1.35
N VAL A 455 -7.38 3.25 2.64
CA VAL A 455 -8.28 2.69 3.66
C VAL A 455 -9.75 2.88 3.27
N THR A 456 -10.11 4.06 2.79
CA THR A 456 -11.47 4.39 2.36
C THR A 456 -11.89 3.56 1.16
N GLN A 457 -11.01 3.43 0.16
CA GLN A 457 -11.24 2.61 -1.03
C GLN A 457 -11.45 1.13 -0.69
N LEU A 458 -10.60 0.56 0.18
CA LEU A 458 -10.74 -0.82 0.65
C LEU A 458 -12.00 -1.00 1.51
N SER A 459 -12.34 -0.01 2.34
CA SER A 459 -13.59 -0.05 3.12
C SER A 459 -14.82 -0.07 2.23
N LEU A 460 -14.83 0.69 1.13
CA LEU A 460 -15.89 0.65 0.12
C LEU A 460 -15.93 -0.72 -0.58
N ALA A 461 -14.78 -1.30 -0.91
CA ALA A 461 -14.71 -2.66 -1.46
C ALA A 461 -15.32 -3.68 -0.48
N SER A 462 -14.99 -3.59 0.82
CA SER A 462 -15.56 -4.44 1.87
C SER A 462 -17.08 -4.27 1.98
N ALA A 463 -17.60 -3.05 1.87
CA ALA A 463 -19.04 -2.80 1.87
C ALA A 463 -19.73 -3.43 0.65
N ARG A 464 -19.14 -3.30 -0.55
CA ARG A 464 -19.65 -3.94 -1.78
C ARG A 464 -19.68 -5.47 -1.66
N LEU A 465 -18.63 -6.06 -1.09
CA LEU A 465 -18.59 -7.50 -0.80
C LEU A 465 -19.68 -7.90 0.19
N SER A 466 -19.93 -7.10 1.23
CA SER A 466 -21.02 -7.34 2.18
C SER A 466 -22.39 -7.32 1.52
N SER A 467 -22.69 -6.29 0.72
CA SER A 467 -23.94 -6.22 -0.03
C SER A 467 -24.09 -7.39 -0.99
N ALA A 468 -23.02 -7.75 -1.72
CA ALA A 468 -23.02 -8.90 -2.61
C ALA A 468 -23.27 -10.21 -1.85
N GLY A 469 -22.69 -10.37 -0.66
CA GLY A 469 -22.94 -11.52 0.21
C GLY A 469 -24.41 -11.64 0.58
N THR A 470 -25.06 -10.55 1.00
CA THR A 470 -26.50 -10.53 1.29
C THR A 470 -27.34 -10.92 0.08
N THR A 471 -27.05 -10.35 -1.10
CA THR A 471 -27.75 -10.69 -2.35
C THR A 471 -27.54 -12.15 -2.74
N ASN A 472 -26.31 -12.66 -2.60
CA ASN A 472 -25.97 -14.04 -2.89
C ASN A 472 -26.75 -15.00 -2.00
N THR A 473 -26.80 -14.75 -0.69
CA THR A 473 -27.60 -15.55 0.26
C THR A 473 -29.09 -15.50 -0.05
N ALA A 474 -29.65 -14.34 -0.36
CA ALA A 474 -31.06 -14.22 -0.75
C ALA A 474 -31.38 -15.02 -2.03
N THR A 475 -30.45 -14.99 -3.00
CA THR A 475 -30.57 -15.74 -4.25
C THR A 475 -30.45 -17.25 -3.99
N GLN A 476 -29.50 -17.67 -3.15
CA GLN A 476 -29.37 -19.07 -2.73
C GLN A 476 -30.66 -19.58 -2.10
N ASN A 477 -31.24 -18.83 -1.16
CA ASN A 477 -32.51 -19.22 -0.52
C ASN A 477 -33.66 -19.35 -1.54
N THR A 478 -33.72 -18.44 -2.52
CA THR A 478 -34.76 -18.49 -3.57
C THR A 478 -34.60 -19.70 -4.48
N VAL A 479 -33.37 -19.99 -4.90
CA VAL A 479 -33.06 -21.16 -5.75
C VAL A 479 -33.25 -22.46 -4.96
N GLN A 480 -32.87 -22.49 -3.69
CA GLN A 480 -33.10 -23.64 -2.80
C GLN A 480 -34.59 -23.90 -2.61
N ASN A 481 -35.40 -22.89 -2.33
CA ASN A 481 -36.86 -23.05 -2.23
C ASN A 481 -37.49 -23.56 -3.54
N THR A 482 -36.95 -23.13 -4.68
CA THR A 482 -37.41 -23.63 -5.99
C THR A 482 -37.02 -25.10 -6.19
N LEU A 483 -35.80 -25.47 -5.81
CA LEU A 483 -35.31 -26.84 -5.84
C LEU A 483 -36.14 -27.74 -4.91
N ASP A 484 -36.36 -27.29 -3.68
CA ASP A 484 -37.19 -27.96 -2.67
C ASP A 484 -38.61 -28.16 -3.18
N GLY A 485 -39.21 -27.16 -3.84
CA GLY A 485 -40.54 -27.29 -4.45
C GLY A 485 -40.62 -28.29 -5.62
N ILE A 486 -39.48 -28.65 -6.23
CA ILE A 486 -39.39 -29.65 -7.29
C ILE A 486 -39.06 -31.04 -6.72
N GLU A 487 -38.16 -31.09 -5.75
CA GLU A 487 -37.62 -32.33 -5.20
C GLU A 487 -38.44 -32.88 -4.04
N GLN A 488 -39.12 -32.05 -3.24
CA GLN A 488 -39.93 -32.50 -2.12
C GLN A 488 -41.32 -32.95 -2.59
N ALA A 489 -41.75 -34.12 -2.11
CA ALA A 489 -43.08 -34.63 -2.41
C ALA A 489 -44.10 -34.05 -1.41
N SER A 490 -45.24 -33.52 -1.89
CA SER A 490 -46.32 -33.08 -1.00
C SER A 490 -46.93 -34.30 -0.29
N PRO A 491 -46.89 -34.38 1.05
CA PRO A 491 -47.48 -35.50 1.79
C PRO A 491 -48.97 -35.67 1.46
N GLU A 492 -49.71 -34.58 1.33
CA GLU A 492 -51.15 -34.58 1.03
C GLU A 492 -51.42 -35.17 -0.37
N GLU A 493 -50.65 -34.75 -1.37
CA GLU A 493 -50.77 -35.24 -2.74
C GLU A 493 -50.36 -36.71 -2.85
N VAL A 494 -49.26 -37.09 -2.18
CA VAL A 494 -48.75 -38.47 -2.18
C VAL A 494 -49.72 -39.40 -1.46
N ILE A 495 -50.27 -39.00 -0.32
CA ILE A 495 -51.26 -39.78 0.43
C ILE A 495 -52.55 -39.95 -0.39
N ALA A 496 -53.02 -38.90 -1.06
CA ALA A 496 -54.20 -38.98 -1.92
C ALA A 496 -53.98 -39.97 -3.09
N LYS A 497 -52.81 -39.90 -3.75
CA LYS A 497 -52.43 -40.84 -4.83
C LYS A 497 -52.26 -42.27 -4.31
N LEU A 498 -51.67 -42.44 -3.13
CA LEU A 498 -51.48 -43.73 -2.49
C LEU A 498 -52.84 -44.39 -2.20
N LEU A 499 -53.81 -43.62 -1.71
CA LEU A 499 -55.16 -44.10 -1.44
C LEU A 499 -55.88 -44.50 -2.75
N ASP A 500 -55.76 -43.72 -3.82
CA ASP A 500 -56.30 -44.10 -5.14
C ASP A 500 -55.71 -45.43 -5.65
N VAL A 501 -54.38 -45.57 -5.59
CA VAL A 501 -53.69 -46.80 -6.02
C VAL A 501 -54.09 -48.00 -5.17
N GLN A 502 -54.24 -47.82 -3.85
CA GLN A 502 -54.74 -48.87 -2.95
C GLN A 502 -56.17 -49.29 -3.31
N ASN A 503 -57.07 -48.33 -3.53
CA ASN A 503 -58.45 -48.59 -3.93
C ASN A 503 -58.53 -49.34 -5.27
N ARG A 504 -57.70 -48.94 -6.25
CA ARG A 504 -57.62 -49.59 -7.56
C ARG A 504 -57.01 -51.00 -7.49
N LEU A 505 -56.01 -51.22 -6.64
CA LEU A 505 -55.47 -52.55 -6.37
C LEU A 505 -56.52 -53.47 -5.74
N GLN A 506 -57.23 -52.99 -4.71
CA GLN A 506 -58.31 -53.75 -4.07
C GLN A 506 -59.41 -54.13 -5.07
N ALA A 507 -59.86 -53.18 -5.90
CA ALA A 507 -60.83 -53.44 -6.96
C ALA A 507 -60.30 -54.47 -7.99
N SER A 508 -59.04 -54.35 -8.42
CA SER A 508 -58.41 -55.30 -9.35
C SER A 508 -58.28 -56.71 -8.77
N TYR A 509 -57.98 -56.85 -7.47
CA TYR A 509 -57.95 -58.14 -6.80
C TYR A 509 -59.34 -58.75 -6.64
N GLN A 510 -60.37 -57.95 -6.37
CA GLN A 510 -61.76 -58.42 -6.35
C GLN A 510 -62.21 -58.93 -7.73
N ILE A 511 -61.91 -58.20 -8.81
CA ILE A 511 -62.24 -58.61 -10.18
C ILE A 511 -61.45 -59.87 -10.59
N THR A 512 -60.17 -59.96 -10.23
CA THR A 512 -59.37 -61.16 -10.51
C THR A 512 -59.86 -62.36 -9.71
N SER A 513 -60.32 -62.14 -8.47
CA SER A 513 -60.94 -63.17 -7.62
C SER A 513 -62.28 -63.66 -8.18
N THR A 514 -63.12 -62.76 -8.70
CA THR A 514 -64.38 -63.14 -9.35
C THR A 514 -64.16 -63.85 -10.70
N LEU A 515 -63.17 -63.43 -11.51
CA LEU A 515 -62.77 -64.13 -12.72
C LEU A 515 -62.10 -65.50 -12.46
N SER A 516 -61.29 -65.61 -11.40
CA SER A 516 -60.68 -66.87 -10.96
C SER A 516 -61.75 -67.88 -10.51
N LYS A 517 -62.76 -67.40 -9.75
CA LYS A 517 -63.94 -68.20 -9.38
C LYS A 517 -64.78 -68.62 -10.58
N LEU A 518 -64.79 -67.84 -11.67
CA LEU A 518 -65.49 -68.18 -12.91
C LEU A 518 -64.71 -69.13 -13.85
N SER A 519 -63.39 -69.23 -13.76
CA SER A 519 -62.56 -69.82 -14.84
C SER A 519 -61.95 -71.21 -14.60
N LEU A 520 -62.21 -71.89 -13.48
CA LEU A 520 -61.86 -73.32 -13.43
C LEU A 520 -62.67 -74.19 -12.47
N VAL A 521 -63.34 -73.65 -11.45
CA VAL A 521 -64.12 -74.49 -10.50
C VAL A 521 -65.60 -74.59 -10.91
N ASN A 522 -66.19 -73.53 -11.48
CA ASN A 522 -67.56 -73.56 -12.00
C ASN A 522 -67.70 -74.13 -13.43
N TYR A 523 -66.60 -74.52 -14.08
CA TYR A 523 -66.67 -75.24 -15.37
C TYR A 523 -66.59 -76.77 -15.20
N ILE A 524 -66.32 -77.25 -13.98
CA ILE A 524 -66.25 -78.69 -13.65
C ILE A 524 -67.15 -79.07 -12.46
N SER A 525 -68.13 -78.22 -12.13
CA SER A 525 -69.28 -78.56 -11.29
C SER A 525 -70.55 -78.59 -12.14
#